data_AF-A0AAW6YS96-F1
#
_entry.id   AF-A0AAW6YS96-F1
#
_cell.length_a   1.000
_cell.length_b   1.000
_cell.length_c   1.000
_cell.angle_alpha   90.00
_cell.angle_beta   90.00
_cell.angle_gamma   90.00
#
_symmetry.space_group_name_H-M   'P 1'
#
loop_
_entity.id
_entity.type
_entity.pdbx_description
1 polymer ?
#
loop_
_entity_poly.entity_id
_entity_poly.type
_entity_poly.pdbx_seq_one_letter_code
_entity_poly.pdbx_strand_id
1 'polypeptide(L)'
;VQLPAMVAHAGVLLFAAGVVVSSVSRQEISLNLQPGQQVTLAGYTFRFECLDLQAKGNYTSEKAIVALFDHQQRIGELTPERRFYEARRQQMMEPSIRWNG
;
A
#
# COMPACT_ATOMS: atom_id res chain seq x y z
N VAL A 1 31.83 9.62 38.22
CA VAL A 1 31.75 8.51 37.24
C VAL A 1 30.45 8.69 36.44
N GLN A 2 30.52 8.89 35.12
CA GLN A 2 29.37 9.26 34.25
C GLN A 2 28.72 8.07 33.51
N LEU A 3 29.08 6.84 33.88
CA LEU A 3 28.64 5.60 33.21
C LEU A 3 27.12 5.50 32.93
N PRO A 4 26.20 5.86 33.87
CA PRO A 4 24.76 5.77 33.61
C PRO A 4 24.32 6.68 32.46
N ALA A 5 24.89 7.88 32.35
CA ALA A 5 24.58 8.81 31.28
C ALA A 5 25.05 8.29 29.93
N MET A 6 26.25 7.69 29.86
CA MET A 6 26.78 7.10 28.62
C MET A 6 25.92 5.93 28.12
N VAL A 7 25.46 5.05 29.02
CA VAL A 7 24.56 3.93 28.69
C VAL A 7 23.22 4.46 28.17
N ALA A 8 22.64 5.47 28.83
CA ALA A 8 21.39 6.09 28.38
C ALA A 8 21.52 6.70 26.97
N HIS A 9 22.59 7.45 26.69
CA HIS A 9 22.80 8.05 25.37
C HIS A 9 23.07 7.02 24.29
N ALA A 10 23.83 5.95 24.60
CA ALA A 10 24.05 4.84 23.68
C ALA A 10 22.73 4.15 23.31
N GLY A 11 21.83 3.96 24.28
CA GLY A 11 20.48 3.42 24.03
C GLY A 11 19.65 4.30 23.10
N VAL A 12 19.66 5.62 23.31
CA VAL A 12 18.96 6.58 22.44
C VAL A 12 19.54 6.58 21.03
N LEU A 13 20.87 6.53 20.89
CA LEU A 13 21.53 6.45 19.58
C LEU A 13 21.17 5.16 18.84
N LEU A 14 21.17 4.01 19.53
CA LEU A 14 20.77 2.73 18.93
C LEU A 14 19.30 2.74 18.50
N PHE A 15 18.41 3.29 19.32
CA PHE A 15 17.00 3.44 18.98
C PHE A 15 16.82 4.33 17.75
N ALA A 16 17.48 5.50 17.72
CA ALA A 16 17.43 6.42 16.59
C ALA A 16 17.97 5.76 15.30
N ALA A 17 19.08 5.02 15.39
CA ALA A 17 19.61 4.26 14.26
C ALA A 17 18.60 3.22 13.74
N GLY A 18 17.92 2.50 14.65
CA GLY A 18 16.86 1.56 14.30
C GLY A 18 15.68 2.21 13.56
N VAL A 19 15.25 3.39 14.02
CA VAL A 19 14.20 4.18 13.35
C VAL A 19 14.63 4.55 11.93
N VAL A 20 15.85 5.07 11.75
CA VAL A 20 16.36 5.48 10.43
C VAL A 20 16.40 4.29 9.47
N VAL A 21 16.96 3.16 9.89
CA VAL A 21 17.04 1.94 9.06
C VAL A 21 15.63 1.45 8.66
N SER A 22 14.69 1.43 9.62
CA SER A 22 13.32 1.03 9.36
C SER A 22 12.62 1.95 8.34
N SER A 23 12.79 3.27 8.49
CA SER A 23 12.18 4.25 7.59
C SER A 23 12.72 4.16 6.16
N VAL A 24 14.03 3.96 5.98
CA VAL A 24 14.64 3.85 4.64
C VAL A 24 14.20 2.59 3.90
N SER A 25 13.79 1.54 4.61
CA SER A 25 13.38 0.28 3.99
C SER A 25 11.99 0.31 3.33
N ARG A 26 11.17 1.33 3.62
CA ARG A 26 9.82 1.45 3.04
C ARG A 26 9.88 2.03 1.63
N GLN A 27 9.39 1.25 0.67
CA GLN A 27 9.16 1.72 -0.69
C GLN A 27 7.67 2.00 -0.89
N GLU A 28 7.34 3.26 -1.15
CA GLU A 28 5.99 3.70 -1.49
C GLU A 28 6.06 4.69 -2.65
N ILE A 29 5.15 4.56 -3.61
CA ILE A 29 5.04 5.46 -4.74
C ILE A 29 3.58 5.87 -4.90
N SER A 30 3.36 7.14 -5.28
CA SER A 30 2.04 7.67 -5.60
C SER A 30 2.05 8.13 -7.06
N LEU A 31 1.25 7.47 -7.89
CA LEU A 31 1.18 7.72 -9.32
C LEU A 31 -0.26 7.63 -9.79
N ASN A 32 -0.60 8.37 -10.84
CA ASN A 32 -1.88 8.22 -11.55
C ASN A 32 -1.67 7.31 -12.75
N LEU A 33 -2.28 6.13 -12.73
CA LEU A 33 -2.24 5.18 -13.82
C LEU A 33 -3.51 5.28 -14.66
N GLN A 34 -3.35 5.25 -15.98
CA GLN A 34 -4.43 5.03 -16.92
C GLN A 34 -4.58 3.53 -17.22
N PRO A 35 -5.76 3.06 -17.64
CA PRO A 35 -5.96 1.67 -18.05
C PRO A 35 -4.86 1.19 -19.01
N GLY A 36 -4.26 0.04 -18.71
CA GLY A 36 -3.13 -0.54 -19.44
C GLY A 36 -1.75 -0.07 -19.00
N GLN A 37 -1.63 1.03 -18.23
CA GLN A 37 -0.35 1.47 -17.68
C GLN A 37 0.09 0.59 -16.53
N GLN A 38 1.41 0.47 -16.37
CA GLN A 38 2.03 -0.34 -15.34
C GLN A 38 3.14 0.42 -14.62
N VAL A 39 3.40 -0.02 -13.39
CA VAL A 39 4.53 0.45 -12.59
C VAL A 39 5.19 -0.72 -11.88
N THR A 40 6.52 -0.63 -11.75
CA THR A 40 7.31 -1.61 -11.02
C THR A 40 7.73 -1.05 -9.66
N LEU A 41 7.49 -1.81 -8.59
CA LEU A 41 7.87 -1.47 -7.22
C LEU A 41 8.36 -2.74 -6.52
N ALA A 42 9.54 -2.69 -5.88
CA ALA A 42 10.15 -3.82 -5.17
C ALA A 42 10.21 -5.14 -5.98
N GLY A 43 10.39 -5.07 -7.30
CA GLY A 43 10.46 -6.24 -8.20
C GLY A 43 9.10 -6.74 -8.73
N TYR A 44 7.99 -6.27 -8.18
CA TYR A 44 6.66 -6.58 -8.67
C TYR A 44 6.19 -5.54 -9.68
N THR A 45 5.48 -5.97 -10.71
CA THR A 45 4.83 -5.07 -11.66
C THR A 45 3.33 -5.07 -11.43
N PHE A 46 2.79 -3.87 -11.22
CA PHE A 46 1.36 -3.60 -11.03
C PHE A 46 0.86 -2.97 -12.32
N ARG A 47 -0.14 -3.60 -12.96
CA ARG A 47 -0.78 -3.06 -14.16
C ARG A 47 -2.23 -2.73 -13.84
N PHE A 48 -2.59 -1.47 -13.99
CA PHE A 48 -3.97 -1.05 -13.82
C PHE A 48 -4.78 -1.46 -15.06
N GLU A 49 -5.82 -2.26 -14.87
CA GLU A 49 -6.63 -2.80 -15.97
C GLU A 49 -7.87 -1.94 -16.21
N CYS A 50 -8.71 -1.75 -15.20
CA CYS A 50 -9.92 -0.95 -15.30
C CYS A 50 -10.50 -0.57 -13.93
N LEU A 51 -11.55 0.26 -13.94
CA LEU A 51 -12.44 0.48 -12.80
C LEU A 51 -13.77 -0.23 -13.05
N ASP A 52 -14.20 -1.03 -12.07
CA ASP A 52 -15.54 -1.59 -12.01
C ASP A 52 -16.41 -0.74 -11.05
N LEU A 53 -17.45 -0.13 -11.61
CA LEU A 53 -18.36 0.77 -10.90
C LEU A 53 -19.65 0.01 -10.58
N GLN A 54 -19.92 -0.18 -9.29
CA GLN A 54 -21.10 -0.91 -8.83
C GLN A 54 -21.96 -0.03 -7.93
N ALA A 55 -23.29 -0.07 -8.14
CA ALA A 55 -24.26 0.44 -7.19
C ALA A 55 -24.83 -0.73 -6.38
N LYS A 56 -24.66 -0.70 -5.06
CA LYS A 56 -25.28 -1.66 -4.14
C LYS A 56 -26.32 -0.95 -3.29
N GLY A 57 -27.26 -1.71 -2.74
CA GLY A 57 -28.42 -1.14 -2.03
C GLY A 57 -28.09 -0.15 -0.90
N ASN A 58 -26.89 -0.20 -0.33
CA ASN A 58 -26.49 0.68 0.78
C ASN A 58 -25.27 1.59 0.47
N TYR A 59 -24.61 1.45 -0.69
CA TYR A 59 -23.43 2.23 -1.08
C TYR A 59 -23.12 2.10 -2.58
N THR A 60 -22.47 3.11 -3.15
CA THR A 60 -21.78 2.99 -4.45
C THR A 60 -20.34 2.56 -4.24
N SER A 61 -19.77 1.83 -5.20
CA SER A 61 -18.49 1.16 -5.10
C SER A 61 -17.69 1.37 -6.38
N GLU A 62 -16.43 1.72 -6.23
CA GLU A 62 -15.45 1.83 -7.30
C GLU A 62 -14.31 0.86 -7.00
N LYS A 63 -14.22 -0.22 -7.77
CA LYS A 63 -13.19 -1.25 -7.61
C LYS A 63 -12.13 -1.08 -8.68
N ALA A 64 -10.89 -0.86 -8.28
CA ALA A 64 -9.79 -0.86 -9.25
C ALA A 64 -9.33 -2.30 -9.48
N ILE A 65 -9.26 -2.73 -10.72
CA ILE A 65 -8.72 -4.04 -11.10
C ILE A 65 -7.24 -3.84 -11.44
N VAL A 66 -6.34 -4.40 -10.62
CA VAL A 66 -4.89 -4.24 -10.77
C VAL A 66 -4.24 -5.61 -10.90
N ALA A 67 -3.78 -5.97 -12.09
CA ALA A 67 -3.05 -7.21 -12.32
C ALA A 67 -1.65 -7.12 -11.71
N LEU A 68 -1.23 -8.20 -11.04
CA LEU A 68 0.05 -8.31 -10.36
C LEU A 68 0.94 -9.33 -11.06
N PHE A 69 2.18 -8.92 -11.30
CA PHE A 69 3.20 -9.72 -11.97
C PHE A 69 4.47 -9.81 -11.13
N ASP A 70 5.08 -10.99 -11.11
CA ASP A 70 6.48 -11.19 -10.72
C ASP A 70 7.28 -11.40 -12.01
N HIS A 71 8.18 -10.48 -12.31
CA HIS A 71 8.84 -10.38 -13.63
C HIS A 71 7.82 -10.34 -14.79
N GLN A 72 7.67 -11.43 -15.54
CA GLN A 72 6.70 -11.56 -16.64
C GLN A 72 5.54 -12.51 -16.33
N GLN A 73 5.56 -13.17 -15.18
CA GLN A 73 4.51 -14.11 -14.80
C GLN A 73 3.41 -13.37 -14.05
N ARG A 74 2.16 -13.46 -14.54
CA ARG A 74 1.00 -12.97 -13.78
C ARG A 74 0.83 -13.88 -12.56
N ILE A 75 1.00 -13.31 -11.38
CA ILE A 75 0.82 -14.03 -10.13
C ILE A 75 -0.60 -13.84 -9.59
N GLY A 76 -1.27 -12.74 -9.92
CA GLY A 76 -2.71 -12.60 -9.73
C GLY A 76 -3.21 -11.18 -9.91
N GLU A 77 -4.04 -10.72 -8.99
CA GLU A 77 -4.77 -9.45 -9.08
C GLU A 77 -5.05 -8.88 -7.69
N LEU A 78 -5.08 -7.56 -7.60
CA LEU A 78 -5.52 -6.78 -6.46
C LEU A 78 -6.77 -6.00 -6.85
N THR A 79 -7.76 -5.98 -5.95
CA THR A 79 -9.06 -5.32 -6.17
C THR A 79 -9.37 -4.31 -5.07
N PRO A 80 -8.54 -3.27 -4.85
CA PRO A 80 -8.85 -2.25 -3.86
C PRO A 80 -10.18 -1.55 -4.23
N GLU A 81 -10.94 -1.17 -3.21
CA GLU A 81 -12.31 -0.67 -3.39
C GLU A 81 -12.52 0.64 -2.65
N ARG A 82 -13.11 1.63 -3.32
CA ARG A 82 -13.63 2.84 -2.71
C ARG A 82 -15.15 2.73 -2.59
N ARG A 83 -15.69 2.86 -1.37
CA ARG A 83 -17.13 2.81 -1.09
C ARG A 83 -17.64 4.17 -0.69
N PHE A 84 -18.80 4.57 -1.21
CA PHE A 84 -19.50 5.78 -0.79
C PHE A 84 -20.91 5.46 -0.29
N TYR A 85 -21.14 5.75 0.99
CA TYR A 85 -22.40 5.52 1.68
C TYR A 85 -23.25 6.79 1.65
N GLU A 86 -24.24 6.84 0.74
CA GLU A 86 -25.06 8.03 0.50
C GLU A 86 -25.79 8.52 1.75
N ALA A 87 -26.46 7.60 2.47
CA ALA A 87 -27.26 7.94 3.66
C ALA A 87 -26.47 8.65 4.76
N ARG A 88 -25.15 8.39 4.85
CA ARG A 88 -24.26 9.00 5.84
C ARG A 88 -23.32 10.04 5.23
N ARG A 89 -23.34 10.21 3.89
CA ARG A 89 -22.36 10.97 3.10
C ARG A 89 -20.91 10.65 3.51
N GLN A 90 -20.62 9.36 3.66
CA GLN A 90 -19.32 8.89 4.15
C GLN A 90 -18.61 8.07 3.06
N GLN A 91 -17.33 8.38 2.82
CA GLN A 91 -16.45 7.58 1.96
C GLN A 91 -15.57 6.65 2.80
N MET A 92 -15.35 5.44 2.33
CA MET A 92 -14.48 4.44 2.94
C MET A 92 -13.58 3.79 1.87
N MET A 93 -12.36 3.42 2.25
CA MET A 93 -11.41 2.70 1.40
C MET A 93 -11.20 1.29 1.96
N GLU A 94 -11.34 0.28 1.11
CA GLU A 94 -11.00 -1.10 1.41
C GLU A 94 -9.71 -1.43 0.64
N PRO A 95 -8.57 -1.63 1.33
CA PRO A 95 -7.35 -2.03 0.68
C PRO A 95 -7.45 -3.47 0.18
N SER A 96 -6.73 -3.78 -0.90
CA SER A 96 -6.53 -5.16 -1.34
C SER A 96 -5.08 -5.56 -1.08
N ILE A 97 -4.90 -6.70 -0.41
CA ILE A 97 -3.59 -7.24 -0.05
C ILE A 97 -3.51 -8.66 -0.57
N ARG A 98 -2.43 -8.95 -1.27
CA ARG A 98 -2.06 -10.32 -1.63
C ARG A 98 -0.84 -10.72 -0.82
N TRP A 99 -0.98 -11.81 -0.07
CA TRP A 99 0.14 -12.46 0.61
C TRP A 99 0.52 -13.72 -0.17
N ASN A 100 1.81 -13.88 -0.46
CA ASN A 100 2.36 -15.16 -0.90
C ASN A 100 2.70 -15.91 0.38
N GLY A 101 1.93 -16.97 0.71
CA GLY A 101 2.02 -17.77 1.94
C GLY A 101 3.38 -17.80 2.62
#